data_AF-A0A5M3W296-F1
#
_entry.id   AF-A0A5M3W296-F1
#
_cell.length_a   1.000
_cell.length_b   1.000
_cell.length_c   1.000
_cell.angle_alpha   90.00
_cell.angle_beta   90.00
_cell.angle_gamma   90.00
#
_symmetry.space_group_name_H-M   'P 1'
#
loop_
_entity.id
_entity.type
_entity.pdbx_description
1 polymer ?
#
loop_
_entity_poly.entity_id
_entity_poly.type
_entity_poly.pdbx_seq_one_letter_code
_entity_poly.pdbx_strand_id
1 'polypeptide(L)'
;MPLTTTGGVRLGAHRPRLATGRPTSTTALIGKILLLGAINALGVFGLLTAFAVGDWGVFGFVALATVAADYVYFSKRIEAGKYLLPGLLFLLVFQVYIVFHTVTAAFTNVGDGHNLDKPRALEHLLAISEKRVPDSPLYQIVVVTGSDGTLELLATDPQGAVTLNGEPVTKGVTRDSTGKATAVDGYRTLQLRDLTTRQEEVFDLRVPLGAQGALRTQDGVTGFLARPTLRHDAAADTLTDVASGKVYRASSSGYYVASDGTNLTPGWTENVGFGNFARVLTDTRLRGPFVSVFIWTFVFAALSVVFNFAIGLLLALALNKPGMKGRNIYRSLLVLPYAVPSFLSALVWTGMLNQTFGFVNQTLLGGADVPWLNDPWLAKGSVLLVNLWLGFPYMFLVCTGALQAIPSELNEAAKIDGASAWQHFRRITLPLLLVSTAPLLIAAFAFNFNNFTVIYFVTGGGPNLPEAPITLGSTDLLISMVYKLAFGGAGREWGFASAMSAMIFVIVAAISAFGLRRTRSLEETYS
;
A
#
# COMPACT_ATOMS: atom_id res chain seq x y z
N MET A 1 11.51 21.69 77.86
CA MET A 1 12.29 22.91 77.53
C MET A 1 13.73 22.51 77.25
N PRO A 2 14.40 23.11 76.26
CA PRO A 2 14.87 22.38 75.09
C PRO A 2 16.28 21.78 75.19
N LEU A 3 16.48 20.74 74.38
CA LEU A 3 17.73 20.02 74.13
C LEU A 3 18.62 20.77 73.12
N THR A 4 19.91 20.55 73.27
CA THR A 4 21.07 21.15 72.59
C THR A 4 21.24 20.76 71.12
N THR A 5 22.04 21.60 70.45
CA THR A 5 22.86 21.41 69.23
C THR A 5 22.26 21.78 67.87
N THR A 6 22.87 22.77 67.21
CA THR A 6 22.99 22.83 65.74
C THR A 6 24.35 23.44 65.37
N GLY A 7 25.30 22.56 65.06
CA GLY A 7 26.47 22.87 64.25
C GLY A 7 26.07 22.85 62.78
N GLY A 8 26.41 23.90 62.04
CA GLY A 8 26.11 24.01 60.62
C GLY A 8 26.92 23.03 59.79
N VAL A 9 26.23 22.10 59.12
CA VAL A 9 26.79 21.29 58.03
C VAL A 9 26.22 21.83 56.72
N ARG A 10 27.08 22.47 55.92
CA ARG A 10 26.78 22.78 54.51
C ARG A 10 26.78 21.45 53.75
N LEU A 11 25.59 20.92 53.44
CA LEU A 11 25.43 19.85 52.47
C LEU A 11 25.70 20.42 51.07
N GLY A 12 26.89 20.15 50.54
CA GLY A 12 27.26 20.45 49.17
C GLY A 12 26.35 19.70 48.21
N ALA A 13 25.74 20.41 47.27
CA ALA A 13 25.01 19.83 46.15
C ALA A 13 25.98 19.01 45.28
N HIS A 14 26.01 17.70 45.49
CA HIS A 14 26.70 16.77 44.60
C HIS A 14 25.88 16.63 43.31
N ARG A 15 26.15 17.49 42.33
CA ARG A 15 25.74 17.22 40.95
C ARG A 15 26.49 15.96 40.50
N PRO A 16 25.81 14.89 40.03
CA PRO A 16 26.51 13.75 39.49
C PRO A 16 27.35 14.23 38.31
N ARG A 17 28.68 14.04 38.40
CA ARG A 17 29.56 14.20 37.24
C ARG A 17 29.13 13.14 36.23
N LEU A 18 28.49 13.56 35.14
CA LEU A 18 28.31 12.75 33.94
C LEU A 18 29.67 12.14 33.61
N ALA A 19 29.73 10.81 33.60
CA ALA A 19 30.94 10.08 33.26
C ALA A 19 31.48 10.62 31.94
N THR A 20 32.66 11.25 31.97
CA THR A 20 33.36 11.67 30.77
C THR A 20 33.63 10.42 29.95
N GLY A 21 32.97 10.31 28.79
CA GLY A 21 33.06 9.15 27.91
C GLY A 21 34.51 8.76 27.62
N ARG A 22 34.80 7.46 27.63
CA ARG A 22 36.10 6.90 27.23
C ARG A 22 36.54 7.53 25.90
N PRO A 23 37.83 7.88 25.72
CA PRO A 23 38.33 8.34 24.44
C PRO A 23 37.99 7.30 23.37
N THR A 24 37.34 7.74 22.30
CA THR A 24 37.00 6.87 21.16
C THR A 24 38.28 6.26 20.62
N SER A 25 38.40 4.93 20.69
CA SER A 25 39.50 4.20 20.06
C SER A 25 39.63 4.63 18.60
N THR A 26 40.85 4.84 18.11
CA THR A 26 41.12 5.19 16.71
C THR A 26 40.42 4.24 15.73
N THR A 27 40.31 2.96 16.10
CA THR A 27 39.56 1.95 15.34
C THR A 27 38.06 2.25 15.25
N ALA A 28 37.44 2.71 16.33
CA ALA A 28 36.02 3.09 16.35
C ALA A 28 35.76 4.37 15.53
N LEU A 29 36.72 5.30 15.52
CA LEU A 29 36.63 6.50 14.69
C LEU A 29 36.73 6.16 13.21
N ILE A 30 37.70 5.32 12.81
CA ILE A 30 37.85 4.86 11.43
C ILE A 30 36.60 4.11 10.98
N GLY A 31 36.09 3.17 11.78
CA GLY A 31 34.87 2.43 11.47
C GLY A 31 33.66 3.35 11.26
N LYS A 32 33.52 4.38 12.10
CA LYS A 32 32.46 5.39 11.95
C LYS A 32 32.58 6.17 10.65
N ILE A 33 33.79 6.61 10.28
CA ILE A 33 34.03 7.35 9.03
C ILE A 33 33.74 6.47 7.82
N LEU A 34 34.16 5.20 7.84
CA LEU A 34 33.90 4.27 6.73
C LEU A 34 32.41 3.98 6.55
N LEU A 35 31.68 3.72 7.64
CA LEU A 35 30.24 3.47 7.58
C LEU A 35 29.48 4.69 7.05
N LEU A 36 29.82 5.88 7.54
CA LEU A 36 29.16 7.10 7.11
C LEU A 36 29.57 7.47 5.68
N GLY A 37 30.82 7.21 5.29
CA GLY A 37 31.28 7.32 3.90
C GLY A 37 30.49 6.43 2.96
N ALA A 38 30.15 5.19 3.36
CA ALA A 38 29.28 4.31 2.59
C ALA A 38 27.84 4.84 2.49
N ILE A 39 27.28 5.37 3.58
CA ILE A 39 25.96 6.02 3.59
C ILE A 39 25.95 7.23 2.64
N ASN A 40 27.01 8.04 2.65
CA ASN A 40 27.13 9.21 1.79
C ASN A 40 27.32 8.82 0.33
N ALA A 41 28.08 7.75 0.04
CA ALA A 41 28.19 7.21 -1.32
C ALA A 41 26.83 6.76 -1.85
N LEU A 42 26.01 6.08 -1.04
CA LEU A 42 24.63 5.73 -1.39
C LEU A 42 23.75 6.96 -1.57
N GLY A 43 23.89 7.96 -0.70
CA GLY A 43 23.17 9.23 -0.81
C GLY A 43 23.49 9.96 -2.11
N VAL A 44 24.78 10.10 -2.45
CA VAL A 44 25.24 10.72 -3.70
C VAL A 44 24.76 9.93 -4.91
N PHE A 45 24.84 8.60 -4.89
CA PHE A 45 24.27 7.76 -5.95
C PHE A 45 22.77 8.05 -6.12
N GLY A 46 22.01 8.07 -5.03
CA GLY A 46 20.58 8.40 -5.05
C GLY A 46 20.29 9.80 -5.61
N LEU A 47 21.12 10.80 -5.28
CA LEU A 47 21.02 12.15 -5.83
C LEU A 47 21.26 12.19 -7.34
N LEU A 48 22.30 11.50 -7.82
CA LEU A 48 22.59 11.43 -9.25
C LEU A 48 21.46 10.72 -10.01
N THR A 49 20.91 9.64 -9.46
CA THR A 49 19.77 8.94 -10.04
C THR A 49 18.52 9.82 -10.08
N ALA A 50 18.19 10.49 -8.97
CA ALA A 50 17.02 11.38 -8.91
C ALA A 50 17.14 12.56 -9.87
N PHE A 51 18.35 13.13 -9.98
CA PHE A 51 18.64 14.18 -10.96
C PHE A 51 18.51 13.70 -12.41
N ALA A 52 19.01 12.50 -12.73
CA ALA A 52 18.93 11.93 -14.08
C ALA A 52 17.48 11.70 -14.54
N VAL A 53 16.58 11.36 -13.62
CA VAL A 53 15.15 11.15 -13.90
C VAL A 53 14.33 12.45 -13.76
N GLY A 54 14.92 13.52 -13.23
CA GLY A 54 14.24 14.80 -13.00
C GLY A 54 13.28 14.82 -11.81
N ASP A 55 13.39 13.85 -10.89
CA ASP A 55 12.56 13.80 -9.68
C ASP A 55 13.17 14.65 -8.56
N TRP A 56 12.79 15.92 -8.55
CA TRP A 56 13.25 16.90 -7.56
C TRP A 56 12.77 16.61 -6.14
N GLY A 57 11.67 15.88 -5.97
CA GLY A 57 11.14 15.51 -4.65
C GLY A 57 12.04 14.48 -3.98
N VAL A 58 12.35 13.40 -4.69
CA VAL A 58 13.30 12.38 -4.21
C VAL A 58 14.69 12.99 -4.01
N PHE A 59 15.15 13.83 -4.94
CA PHE A 59 16.43 14.52 -4.82
C PHE A 59 16.52 15.33 -3.52
N GLY A 60 15.53 16.19 -3.25
CA GLY A 60 15.49 17.02 -2.05
C GLY A 60 15.46 16.19 -0.77
N PHE A 61 14.67 15.11 -0.75
CA PHE A 61 14.61 14.20 0.39
C PHE A 61 15.95 13.50 0.66
N VAL A 62 16.58 12.91 -0.36
CA VAL A 62 17.86 12.21 -0.21
C VAL A 62 18.94 13.19 0.25
N ALA A 63 18.98 14.40 -0.32
CA ALA A 63 19.95 15.43 0.09
C ALA A 63 19.79 15.78 1.58
N LEU A 64 18.56 16.04 2.02
CA LEU A 64 18.26 16.36 3.41
C LEU A 64 18.58 15.18 4.34
N ALA A 65 18.24 13.96 3.95
CA ALA A 65 18.49 12.76 4.74
C ALA A 65 20.00 12.50 4.91
N THR A 66 20.80 12.64 3.86
CA THR A 66 22.25 12.51 3.91
C THR A 66 22.89 13.57 4.81
N VAL A 67 22.50 14.85 4.65
CA VAL A 67 23.00 15.94 5.51
C VAL A 67 22.58 15.74 6.97
N ALA A 68 21.35 15.30 7.22
CA ALA A 68 20.86 15.01 8.57
C ALA A 68 21.62 13.84 9.21
N ALA A 69 21.93 12.79 8.44
CA ALA A 69 22.76 11.68 8.90
C ALA A 69 24.15 12.16 9.30
N ASP A 70 24.84 12.91 8.43
CA ASP A 70 26.14 13.48 8.74
C ASP A 70 26.10 14.36 10.00
N TYR A 71 25.14 15.28 10.07
CA TYR A 71 25.00 16.18 11.20
C TYR A 71 24.77 15.43 12.53
N VAL A 72 23.83 14.46 12.55
CA VAL A 72 23.50 13.70 13.76
C VAL A 72 24.65 12.80 14.19
N TYR A 73 25.26 12.06 13.25
CA TYR A 73 26.31 11.12 13.61
C TYR A 73 27.62 11.81 13.95
N PHE A 74 28.00 12.92 13.31
CA PHE A 74 29.18 13.70 13.70
C PHE A 74 28.96 14.57 14.95
N SER A 75 27.74 15.01 15.23
CA SER A 75 27.45 15.83 16.41
C SER A 75 27.69 15.06 17.72
N LYS A 76 28.37 15.74 18.65
CA LYS A 76 28.50 15.32 20.05
C LYS A 76 27.33 15.79 20.93
N ARG A 77 26.50 16.71 20.42
CA ARG A 77 25.38 17.30 21.18
C ARG A 77 24.06 16.53 21.02
N ILE A 78 23.93 15.75 19.94
CA ILE A 78 22.68 15.06 19.57
C ILE A 78 22.88 13.54 19.70
N GLU A 79 23.12 13.07 20.93
CA GLU A 79 23.30 11.64 21.17
C GLU A 79 21.99 10.86 20.98
N ALA A 80 20.87 11.37 21.48
CA ALA A 80 19.56 10.75 21.30
C ALA A 80 19.16 10.61 19.81
N GLY A 81 19.54 11.58 18.97
CA GLY A 81 19.21 11.53 17.54
C GLY A 81 19.85 10.37 16.79
N LYS A 82 20.99 9.83 17.25
CA LYS A 82 21.63 8.66 16.62
C LYS A 82 20.78 7.40 16.70
N TYR A 83 19.91 7.31 17.71
CA TYR A 83 18.96 6.21 17.90
C TYR A 83 17.65 6.47 17.17
N LEU A 84 17.22 7.73 17.08
CA LEU A 84 15.94 8.10 16.48
C LEU A 84 16.00 8.24 14.95
N LEU A 85 17.11 8.73 14.41
CA LEU A 85 17.20 9.13 13.01
C LEU A 85 16.88 7.99 12.03
N PRO A 86 17.44 6.76 12.16
CA PRO A 86 17.10 5.68 11.23
C PRO A 86 15.61 5.35 11.22
N GLY A 87 14.98 5.29 12.41
CA GLY A 87 13.55 5.05 12.53
C GLY A 87 12.70 6.19 11.95
N LEU A 88 13.12 7.43 12.13
CA LEU A 88 12.45 8.60 11.57
C LEU A 88 12.53 8.61 10.04
N LEU A 89 13.69 8.29 9.46
CA LEU A 89 13.85 8.21 8.01
C LEU A 89 12.95 7.11 7.42
N PHE A 90 12.92 5.93 8.03
CA PHE A 90 12.00 4.87 7.60
C PHE A 90 10.53 5.26 7.73
N LEU A 91 10.15 5.95 8.81
CA LEU A 91 8.80 6.46 8.96
C LEU A 91 8.44 7.48 7.87
N LEU A 92 9.36 8.38 7.51
CA LEU A 92 9.13 9.36 6.45
C LEU A 92 8.96 8.70 5.09
N VAL A 93 9.85 7.76 4.73
CA VAL A 93 9.84 7.08 3.41
C VAL A 93 8.71 6.07 3.28
N PHE A 94 8.52 5.22 4.29
CA PHE A 94 7.61 4.08 4.18
C PHE A 94 6.21 4.36 4.74
N GLN A 95 6.01 5.43 5.50
CA GLN A 95 4.68 5.77 6.02
C GLN A 95 4.20 7.14 5.52
N VAL A 96 4.96 8.21 5.77
CA VAL A 96 4.49 9.58 5.48
C VAL A 96 4.40 9.83 3.97
N TYR A 97 5.38 9.38 3.20
CA TYR A 97 5.36 9.50 1.73
C TYR A 97 4.16 8.77 1.12
N ILE A 98 3.86 7.55 1.56
CA ILE A 98 2.71 6.77 1.06
C ILE A 98 1.39 7.49 1.39
N VAL A 99 1.25 7.99 2.62
CA VAL A 99 0.07 8.77 3.04
C VAL A 99 -0.04 10.04 2.19
N PHE A 100 1.06 10.75 1.96
CA PHE A 100 1.08 11.95 1.13
C PHE A 100 0.61 11.66 -0.30
N HIS A 101 1.16 10.63 -0.95
CA HIS A 101 0.75 10.27 -2.31
C HIS A 101 -0.72 9.86 -2.39
N THR A 102 -1.20 9.09 -1.41
CA THR A 102 -2.62 8.73 -1.31
C THR A 102 -3.49 9.98 -1.17
N VAL A 103 -3.10 10.93 -0.31
CA VAL A 103 -3.83 12.20 -0.16
C VAL A 103 -3.78 13.02 -1.44
N THR A 104 -2.67 13.08 -2.17
CA THR A 104 -2.62 13.81 -3.46
C THR A 104 -3.50 13.17 -4.53
N ALA A 105 -3.53 11.83 -4.61
CA ALA A 105 -4.39 11.10 -5.53
C ALA A 105 -5.89 11.32 -5.22
N ALA A 106 -6.24 11.59 -3.96
CA ALA A 106 -7.60 11.92 -3.57
C ALA A 106 -8.18 13.17 -4.26
N PHE A 107 -7.32 14.08 -4.72
CA PHE A 107 -7.72 15.31 -5.43
C PHE A 107 -7.72 15.15 -6.95
N THR A 108 -7.49 13.96 -7.48
CA THR A 108 -7.45 13.71 -8.94
C THR A 108 -8.50 12.68 -9.38
N ASN A 109 -8.73 12.59 -10.67
CA ASN A 109 -9.54 11.55 -11.30
C ASN A 109 -8.74 10.27 -11.64
N VAL A 110 -7.54 10.08 -11.05
CA VAL A 110 -6.67 8.95 -11.39
C VAL A 110 -7.38 7.62 -11.23
N GLY A 111 -7.16 6.69 -12.16
CA GLY A 111 -7.94 5.47 -12.29
C GLY A 111 -8.70 5.42 -13.61
N ASP A 112 -9.52 4.39 -13.83
CA ASP A 112 -10.40 4.14 -14.99
C ASP A 112 -10.10 4.96 -16.27
N GLY A 113 -8.98 4.66 -16.94
CA GLY A 113 -8.58 5.30 -18.20
C GLY A 113 -7.83 6.64 -18.08
N HIS A 114 -7.67 7.21 -16.89
CA HIS A 114 -6.94 8.43 -16.56
C HIS A 114 -5.62 8.12 -15.83
N ASN A 115 -4.78 7.29 -16.44
CA ASN A 115 -3.51 6.85 -15.83
C ASN A 115 -2.28 7.58 -16.39
N LEU A 116 -2.51 8.50 -17.33
CA LEU A 116 -1.47 9.23 -18.05
C LEU A 116 -1.60 10.73 -17.76
N ASP A 117 -0.53 11.46 -17.97
CA ASP A 117 -0.58 12.91 -18.18
C ASP A 117 -1.09 13.21 -19.60
N LYS A 118 -1.57 14.44 -19.80
CA LYS A 118 -2.23 14.83 -21.06
C LYS A 118 -1.35 14.64 -22.31
N PRO A 119 -0.05 15.00 -22.30
CA PRO A 119 0.81 14.76 -23.46
C PRO A 119 0.93 13.28 -23.82
N ARG A 120 1.14 12.39 -22.84
CA ARG A 120 1.23 10.95 -23.11
C ARG A 120 -0.12 10.35 -23.53
N ALA A 121 -1.23 10.84 -22.97
CA ALA A 121 -2.56 10.44 -23.41
C ALA A 121 -2.80 10.82 -24.88
N LEU A 122 -2.40 12.04 -25.28
CA LEU A 122 -2.47 12.50 -26.67
C LEU A 122 -1.60 11.63 -27.60
N GLU A 123 -0.34 11.38 -27.24
CA GLU A 123 0.55 10.50 -28.02
C GLU A 123 -0.06 9.10 -28.20
N HIS A 124 -0.60 8.54 -27.12
CA HIS A 124 -1.26 7.23 -27.16
C HIS A 124 -2.50 7.26 -28.06
N LEU A 125 -3.35 8.28 -27.96
CA LEU A 125 -4.53 8.45 -28.82
C LEU A 125 -4.17 8.54 -30.30
N LEU A 126 -3.12 9.30 -30.64
CA LEU A 126 -2.64 9.40 -32.01
C LEU A 126 -2.10 8.04 -32.52
N ALA A 127 -1.32 7.34 -31.70
CA ALA A 127 -0.75 6.04 -32.04
C ALA A 127 -1.82 4.95 -32.27
N ILE A 128 -2.85 4.87 -31.42
CA ILE A 128 -3.93 3.88 -31.57
C ILE A 128 -4.90 4.23 -32.70
N SER A 129 -4.96 5.49 -33.12
CA SER A 129 -5.80 5.92 -34.24
C SER A 129 -5.20 5.62 -35.61
N GLU A 130 -4.01 5.04 -35.68
CA GLU A 130 -3.35 4.78 -36.95
C GLU A 130 -4.10 3.73 -37.78
N LYS A 131 -4.48 4.10 -38.99
CA LYS A 131 -5.01 3.17 -39.99
C LYS A 131 -4.11 3.13 -41.20
N ARG A 132 -4.09 1.97 -41.88
CA ARG A 132 -3.42 1.79 -43.16
C ARG A 132 -3.90 2.86 -44.15
N VAL A 133 -2.95 3.55 -44.77
CA VAL A 133 -3.23 4.49 -45.85
C VAL A 133 -3.65 3.68 -47.09
N PRO A 134 -4.83 3.96 -47.69
CA PRO A 134 -5.23 3.32 -48.93
C PRO A 134 -4.17 3.52 -50.03
N ASP A 135 -3.90 2.48 -50.80
CA ASP A 135 -2.92 2.49 -51.90
C ASP A 135 -1.47 2.82 -51.52
N SER A 136 -1.14 2.75 -50.21
CA SER A 136 0.25 2.92 -49.78
C SER A 136 1.15 1.84 -50.38
N PRO A 137 2.39 2.18 -50.78
CA PRO A 137 3.37 1.18 -51.19
C PRO A 137 3.54 0.12 -50.11
N LEU A 138 3.60 -1.14 -50.53
CA LEU A 138 3.90 -2.25 -49.65
C LEU A 138 5.41 -2.34 -49.46
N TYR A 139 5.82 -2.36 -48.20
CA TYR A 139 7.21 -2.59 -47.82
C TYR A 139 7.40 -4.08 -47.60
N GLN A 140 8.51 -4.61 -48.06
CA GLN A 140 8.91 -5.97 -47.70
C GLN A 140 9.61 -5.93 -46.35
N ILE A 141 9.01 -6.59 -45.36
CA ILE A 141 9.48 -6.58 -43.98
C ILE A 141 10.23 -7.87 -43.68
N VAL A 142 11.27 -7.71 -42.88
CA VAL A 142 11.93 -8.78 -42.14
C VAL A 142 12.06 -8.28 -40.70
N VAL A 143 11.48 -9.02 -39.76
CA VAL A 143 11.68 -8.72 -38.35
C VAL A 143 13.04 -9.26 -37.93
N VAL A 144 13.84 -8.40 -37.34
CA VAL A 144 15.16 -8.74 -36.82
C VAL A 144 15.19 -8.48 -35.33
N THR A 145 16.13 -9.12 -34.63
CA THR A 145 16.34 -8.89 -33.21
C THR A 145 17.78 -8.49 -32.91
N GLY A 146 17.93 -7.44 -32.11
CA GLY A 146 19.22 -6.96 -31.64
C GLY A 146 19.85 -7.88 -30.60
N SER A 147 21.07 -7.56 -30.17
CA SER A 147 21.79 -8.32 -29.12
C SER A 147 21.11 -8.24 -27.75
N ASP A 148 20.24 -7.26 -27.53
CA ASP A 148 19.42 -7.06 -26.34
C ASP A 148 18.04 -7.75 -26.40
N GLY A 149 17.71 -8.42 -27.53
CA GLY A 149 16.45 -9.14 -27.71
C GLY A 149 15.26 -8.27 -28.15
N THR A 150 15.47 -6.98 -28.38
CA THR A 150 14.45 -6.06 -28.93
C THR A 150 14.11 -6.45 -30.36
N LEU A 151 12.85 -6.21 -30.76
CA LEU A 151 12.38 -6.45 -32.11
C LEU A 151 12.49 -5.17 -32.93
N GLU A 152 13.04 -5.26 -34.13
CA GLU A 152 13.16 -4.16 -35.07
C GLU A 152 12.66 -4.58 -36.45
N LEU A 153 12.23 -3.60 -37.24
CA LEU A 153 11.80 -3.83 -38.63
C LEU A 153 12.92 -3.45 -39.60
N LEU A 154 13.41 -4.46 -40.33
CA LEU A 154 14.20 -4.25 -41.54
C LEU A 154 13.22 -4.18 -42.72
N ALA A 155 13.06 -3.00 -43.28
CA ALA A 155 12.10 -2.72 -44.34
C ALA A 155 12.81 -2.43 -45.66
N THR A 156 12.32 -3.04 -46.74
CA THR A 156 12.71 -2.72 -48.12
C THR A 156 11.53 -2.04 -48.81
N ASP A 157 11.72 -0.83 -49.33
CA ASP A 157 10.70 -0.11 -50.09
C ASP A 157 10.61 -0.59 -51.55
N PRO A 158 9.56 -0.21 -52.32
CA PRO A 158 9.45 -0.60 -53.72
C PRO A 158 10.56 -0.08 -54.64
N GLN A 159 11.30 0.94 -54.20
CA GLN A 159 12.46 1.50 -54.90
C GLN A 159 13.76 0.74 -54.57
N GLY A 160 13.71 -0.22 -53.65
CA GLY A 160 14.83 -1.04 -53.21
C GLY A 160 15.68 -0.42 -52.09
N ALA A 161 15.30 0.74 -51.55
CA ALA A 161 15.98 1.30 -50.38
C ALA A 161 15.66 0.48 -49.13
N VAL A 162 16.65 0.33 -48.25
CA VAL A 162 16.54 -0.49 -47.04
C VAL A 162 16.70 0.41 -45.83
N THR A 163 15.77 0.26 -44.89
CA THR A 163 15.79 0.96 -43.60
C THR A 163 15.70 -0.03 -42.46
N LEU A 164 16.43 0.22 -41.38
CA LEU A 164 16.30 -0.48 -40.12
C LEU A 164 15.64 0.46 -39.10
N ASN A 165 14.45 0.10 -38.63
CA ASN A 165 13.66 0.93 -37.72
C ASN A 165 13.50 2.39 -38.20
N GLY A 166 13.37 2.59 -39.51
CA GLY A 166 13.19 3.90 -40.15
C GLY A 166 14.47 4.60 -40.58
N GLU A 167 15.64 4.13 -40.13
CA GLU A 167 16.93 4.71 -40.49
C GLU A 167 17.55 4.01 -41.72
N PRO A 168 18.06 4.75 -42.72
CA PRO A 168 18.65 4.16 -43.92
C PRO A 168 19.88 3.29 -43.62
N VAL A 169 19.92 2.07 -44.17
CA VAL A 169 21.07 1.16 -44.05
C VAL A 169 21.67 0.88 -45.43
N THR A 170 22.94 1.23 -45.61
CA THR A 170 23.65 1.12 -46.90
C THR A 170 24.76 0.07 -46.91
N LYS A 171 25.15 -0.46 -45.74
CA LYS A 171 26.23 -1.46 -45.58
C LYS A 171 25.76 -2.62 -44.70
N GLY A 172 26.35 -3.80 -44.90
CA GLY A 172 26.06 -4.98 -44.07
C GLY A 172 24.66 -5.57 -44.28
N VAL A 173 23.97 -5.23 -45.37
CA VAL A 173 22.64 -5.78 -45.70
C VAL A 173 22.81 -6.92 -46.69
N THR A 174 22.27 -8.09 -46.34
CA THR A 174 22.15 -9.22 -47.27
C THR A 174 20.82 -9.11 -48.01
N ARG A 175 20.84 -9.27 -49.34
CA ARG A 175 19.66 -9.20 -50.20
C ARG A 175 19.42 -10.52 -50.92
N ASP A 176 18.17 -10.85 -51.19
CA ASP A 176 17.83 -11.98 -52.06
C ASP A 176 17.86 -11.59 -53.56
N SER A 177 17.54 -12.55 -54.43
CA SER A 177 17.51 -12.36 -55.88
C SER A 177 16.47 -11.36 -56.38
N THR A 178 15.51 -10.96 -55.53
CA THR A 178 14.51 -9.93 -55.83
C THR A 178 14.92 -8.55 -55.35
N GLY A 179 16.06 -8.44 -54.67
CA GLY A 179 16.56 -7.20 -54.08
C GLY A 179 16.04 -6.93 -52.66
N LYS A 180 15.20 -7.83 -52.10
CA LYS A 180 14.67 -7.73 -50.73
C LYS A 180 15.79 -7.92 -49.71
N ALA A 181 15.86 -7.06 -48.69
CA ALA A 181 16.74 -7.29 -47.55
C ALA A 181 16.26 -8.50 -46.71
N THR A 182 17.15 -9.46 -46.46
CA THR A 182 16.87 -10.69 -45.71
C THR A 182 17.61 -10.78 -44.38
N ALA A 183 18.71 -10.03 -44.24
CA ALA A 183 19.47 -9.92 -43.01
C ALA A 183 20.28 -8.61 -42.98
N VAL A 184 20.68 -8.19 -41.79
CA VAL A 184 21.60 -7.07 -41.56
C VAL A 184 22.62 -7.45 -40.50
N ASP A 185 23.88 -7.07 -40.69
CA ASP A 185 24.98 -7.37 -39.78
C ASP A 185 24.69 -6.89 -38.35
N GLY A 186 25.02 -7.73 -37.37
CA GLY A 186 24.78 -7.44 -35.95
C GLY A 186 23.38 -7.80 -35.44
N TYR A 187 22.47 -8.26 -36.32
CA TYR A 187 21.10 -8.63 -35.97
C TYR A 187 20.78 -10.07 -36.37
N ARG A 188 19.89 -10.72 -35.61
CA ARG A 188 19.36 -12.05 -35.94
C ARG A 188 17.99 -11.92 -36.62
N THR A 189 17.88 -12.40 -37.86
CA THR A 189 16.58 -12.51 -38.54
C THR A 189 15.68 -13.53 -37.88
N LEU A 190 14.45 -13.14 -37.57
CA LEU A 190 13.43 -14.04 -37.01
C LEU A 190 12.81 -14.89 -38.12
N GLN A 191 12.66 -16.19 -37.84
CA GLN A 191 12.01 -17.12 -38.75
C GLN A 191 10.52 -17.19 -38.45
N LEU A 192 9.71 -17.77 -39.35
CA LEU A 192 8.25 -17.86 -39.20
C LEU A 192 7.81 -18.42 -37.83
N ARG A 193 8.53 -19.44 -37.33
CA ARG A 193 8.29 -20.03 -36.00
C ARG A 193 8.44 -19.02 -34.84
N ASP A 194 9.39 -18.09 -34.98
CA ASP A 194 9.66 -17.08 -33.98
C ASP A 194 8.61 -15.96 -34.04
N LEU A 195 8.19 -15.59 -35.27
CA LEU A 195 7.13 -14.61 -35.50
C LEU A 195 5.79 -15.05 -34.93
N THR A 196 5.41 -16.33 -35.10
CA THR A 196 4.17 -16.87 -34.52
C THR A 196 4.21 -16.93 -33.00
N THR A 197 5.40 -17.05 -32.41
CA THR A 197 5.57 -17.10 -30.94
C THR A 197 5.52 -15.69 -30.33
N ARG A 198 5.91 -14.66 -31.08
CA ARG A 198 5.95 -13.25 -30.65
C ARG A 198 5.00 -12.36 -31.45
N GLN A 199 3.85 -12.90 -31.85
CA GLN A 199 2.95 -12.27 -32.82
C GLN A 199 2.41 -10.91 -32.36
N GLU A 200 1.98 -10.79 -31.10
CA GLU A 200 1.51 -9.51 -30.55
C GLU A 200 2.61 -8.45 -30.58
N GLU A 201 3.81 -8.79 -30.14
CA GLU A 201 4.96 -7.88 -30.17
C GLU A 201 5.28 -7.42 -31.60
N VAL A 202 5.20 -8.33 -32.59
CA VAL A 202 5.42 -8.00 -34.00
C VAL A 202 4.33 -7.07 -34.55
N PHE A 203 3.08 -7.20 -34.12
CA PHE A 203 1.97 -6.36 -34.59
C PHE A 203 1.92 -4.98 -33.92
N ASP A 204 2.50 -4.90 -32.72
CA ASP A 204 2.71 -3.66 -31.99
C ASP A 204 3.95 -2.87 -32.45
N LEU A 205 4.81 -3.49 -33.28
CA LEU A 205 5.94 -2.77 -33.88
C LEU A 205 5.45 -1.56 -34.69
N ARG A 206 5.95 -0.40 -34.27
CA ARG A 206 5.64 0.89 -34.85
C ARG A 206 6.92 1.65 -35.12
N VAL A 207 7.22 1.84 -36.40
CA VAL A 207 8.40 2.59 -36.84
C VAL A 207 7.97 3.99 -37.27
N PRO A 208 8.29 5.06 -36.52
CA PRO A 208 7.90 6.41 -36.90
C PRO A 208 8.69 6.87 -38.15
N LEU A 209 7.98 7.35 -39.17
CA LEU A 209 8.56 7.90 -40.41
C LEU A 209 8.30 9.42 -40.54
N GLY A 210 8.27 10.12 -39.40
CA GLY A 210 7.98 11.55 -39.33
C GLY A 210 6.60 11.91 -39.91
N ALA A 211 6.55 12.93 -40.78
CA ALA A 211 5.30 13.41 -41.38
C ALA A 211 4.60 12.40 -42.30
N GLN A 212 5.30 11.34 -42.72
CA GLN A 212 4.71 10.32 -43.59
C GLN A 212 3.77 9.37 -42.83
N GLY A 213 3.90 9.28 -41.51
CA GLY A 213 3.15 8.38 -40.65
C GLY A 213 4.07 7.41 -39.92
N ALA A 214 3.61 6.19 -39.70
CA ALA A 214 4.41 5.10 -39.17
C ALA A 214 4.36 3.88 -40.09
N LEU A 215 5.45 3.15 -40.20
CA LEU A 215 5.48 1.85 -40.85
C LEU A 215 5.04 0.79 -39.84
N ARG A 216 4.05 -0.01 -40.24
CA ARG A 216 3.44 -1.08 -39.43
C ARG A 216 3.32 -2.37 -40.23
N THR A 217 3.17 -3.49 -39.53
CA THR A 217 2.94 -4.81 -40.13
C THR A 217 1.82 -5.56 -39.40
N GLN A 218 1.13 -6.44 -40.12
CA GLN A 218 0.07 -7.33 -39.57
C GLN A 218 0.42 -8.81 -39.73
N ASP A 219 1.58 -9.13 -40.29
CA ASP A 219 2.00 -10.48 -40.61
C ASP A 219 3.52 -10.70 -40.40
N GLY A 220 4.27 -9.63 -40.08
CA GLY A 220 5.73 -9.67 -39.93
C GLY A 220 6.50 -9.77 -41.25
N VAL A 221 5.81 -9.71 -42.40
CA VAL A 221 6.39 -9.94 -43.74
C VAL A 221 6.06 -8.80 -44.70
N THR A 222 4.89 -8.19 -44.53
CA THR A 222 4.38 -7.08 -45.32
C THR A 222 4.21 -5.87 -44.41
N GLY A 223 4.80 -4.76 -44.83
CA GLY A 223 4.71 -3.48 -44.16
C GLY A 223 3.81 -2.54 -44.95
N PHE A 224 3.08 -1.70 -44.24
CA PHE A 224 2.27 -0.65 -44.85
C PHE A 224 2.43 0.65 -44.08
N LEU A 225 2.22 1.76 -44.79
CA LEU A 225 2.19 3.07 -44.16
C LEU A 225 0.86 3.23 -43.43
N ALA A 226 0.93 3.50 -42.14
CA ALA A 226 -0.21 3.83 -41.31
C ALA A 226 -0.14 5.31 -40.93
N ARG A 227 -1.29 6.01 -40.99
CA ARG A 227 -1.40 7.40 -40.54
C ARG A 227 -2.48 7.51 -39.47
N PRO A 228 -2.27 8.36 -38.45
CA PRO A 228 -3.30 8.66 -37.48
C PRO A 228 -4.57 9.13 -38.18
N THR A 229 -5.72 8.53 -37.84
CA THR A 229 -7.03 9.05 -38.27
C THR A 229 -7.47 10.22 -37.40
N LEU A 230 -6.77 10.50 -36.30
CA LEU A 230 -6.94 11.71 -35.51
C LEU A 230 -5.85 12.73 -35.86
N ARG A 231 -6.27 13.96 -36.14
CA ARG A 231 -5.37 15.10 -36.34
C ARG A 231 -5.44 16.03 -35.13
N HIS A 232 -4.30 16.29 -34.51
CA HIS A 232 -4.20 17.24 -33.41
C HIS A 232 -4.01 18.67 -33.92
N ASP A 233 -4.82 19.59 -33.42
CA ASP A 233 -4.60 21.03 -33.51
C ASP A 233 -4.10 21.54 -32.16
N ALA A 234 -2.83 21.88 -32.08
CA ALA A 234 -2.18 22.33 -30.84
C ALA A 234 -2.62 23.74 -30.40
N ALA A 235 -3.09 24.59 -31.32
CA ALA A 235 -3.54 25.94 -30.98
C ALA A 235 -4.95 25.92 -30.38
N ALA A 236 -5.82 25.06 -30.91
CA ALA A 236 -7.18 24.88 -30.42
C ALA A 236 -7.30 23.79 -29.34
N ASP A 237 -6.24 22.99 -29.14
CA ASP A 237 -6.20 21.84 -28.22
C ASP A 237 -7.34 20.85 -28.50
N THR A 238 -7.46 20.47 -29.78
CA THR A 238 -8.52 19.59 -30.29
C THR A 238 -7.96 18.43 -31.11
N LEU A 239 -8.70 17.33 -31.11
CA LEU A 239 -8.49 16.20 -32.02
C LEU A 239 -9.63 16.15 -33.02
N THR A 240 -9.31 16.10 -34.31
CA THR A 240 -10.31 15.93 -35.38
C THR A 240 -10.16 14.56 -36.01
N ASP A 241 -11.22 13.77 -36.02
CA ASP A 241 -11.28 12.55 -36.81
C ASP A 241 -11.35 12.90 -38.30
N VAL A 242 -10.35 12.45 -39.06
CA VAL A 242 -10.16 12.81 -40.47
C VAL A 242 -11.22 12.19 -41.37
N ALA A 243 -11.80 11.05 -40.99
CA ALA A 243 -12.80 10.35 -41.80
C ALA A 243 -14.21 10.94 -41.62
N SER A 244 -14.57 11.27 -40.38
CA SER A 244 -15.90 11.77 -40.02
C SER A 244 -15.97 13.30 -39.91
N GLY A 245 -14.83 13.99 -39.80
CA GLY A 245 -14.75 15.42 -39.50
C GLY A 245 -15.12 15.76 -38.05
N LYS A 246 -15.34 14.75 -37.20
CA LYS A 246 -15.79 14.93 -35.81
C LYS A 246 -14.67 15.53 -34.96
N VAL A 247 -14.97 16.63 -34.27
CA VAL A 247 -14.01 17.36 -33.43
C VAL A 247 -14.23 17.02 -31.97
N TYR A 248 -13.15 16.64 -31.29
CA TYR A 248 -13.08 16.36 -29.87
C TYR A 248 -12.23 17.45 -29.20
N ARG A 249 -12.78 18.06 -28.14
CA ARG A 249 -12.13 19.14 -27.39
C ARG A 249 -11.67 18.64 -26.04
N ALA A 250 -10.54 19.13 -25.55
CA ALA A 250 -10.12 18.81 -24.20
C ALA A 250 -11.17 19.32 -23.18
N SER A 251 -11.57 18.45 -22.26
CA SER A 251 -12.55 18.72 -21.20
C SER A 251 -11.91 18.64 -19.83
N SER A 252 -12.48 19.36 -18.85
CA SER A 252 -12.10 19.26 -17.44
C SER A 252 -12.39 17.88 -16.82
N SER A 253 -13.06 16.98 -17.55
CA SER A 253 -13.24 15.59 -17.15
C SER A 253 -11.99 14.74 -17.35
N GLY A 254 -10.94 15.26 -18.00
CA GLY A 254 -9.75 14.48 -18.34
C GLY A 254 -9.87 13.69 -19.64
N TYR A 255 -10.78 14.08 -20.54
CA TYR A 255 -10.96 13.43 -21.84
C TYR A 255 -11.05 14.45 -22.98
N TYR A 256 -10.74 14.00 -24.21
CA TYR A 256 -11.18 14.68 -25.42
C TYR A 256 -12.62 14.29 -25.73
N VAL A 257 -13.53 15.27 -25.73
CA VAL A 257 -14.98 15.07 -25.79
C VAL A 257 -15.56 15.78 -27.02
N ALA A 258 -16.41 15.08 -27.76
CA ALA A 258 -17.15 15.68 -28.88
C ALA A 258 -18.45 16.34 -28.41
N SER A 259 -19.07 17.14 -29.29
CA SER A 259 -20.33 17.85 -28.99
C SER A 259 -21.53 16.94 -28.67
N ASP A 260 -21.49 15.67 -29.08
CA ASP A 260 -22.51 14.66 -28.78
C ASP A 260 -22.22 13.87 -27.49
N GLY A 261 -21.16 14.23 -26.77
CA GLY A 261 -20.79 13.62 -25.49
C GLY A 261 -19.94 12.35 -25.60
N THR A 262 -19.54 11.92 -26.80
CA THR A 262 -18.60 10.79 -26.92
C THR A 262 -17.18 11.22 -26.55
N ASN A 263 -16.49 10.38 -25.77
CA ASN A 263 -15.13 10.62 -25.29
C ASN A 263 -14.13 9.69 -25.98
N LEU A 264 -12.93 10.19 -26.22
CA LEU A 264 -11.79 9.36 -26.64
C LEU A 264 -11.07 8.78 -25.42
N THR A 265 -10.68 7.50 -25.51
CA THR A 265 -9.91 6.80 -24.46
C THR A 265 -8.55 6.36 -25.00
N PRO A 266 -7.46 6.44 -24.20
CA PRO A 266 -7.43 6.82 -22.78
C PRO A 266 -7.59 8.33 -22.56
N GLY A 267 -7.96 8.69 -21.33
CA GLY A 267 -7.95 10.07 -20.83
C GLY A 267 -6.65 10.40 -20.10
N TRP A 268 -6.64 11.53 -19.42
CA TRP A 268 -5.51 11.99 -18.61
C TRP A 268 -5.92 12.37 -17.19
N THR A 269 -4.94 12.32 -16.29
CA THR A 269 -5.12 12.69 -14.89
C THR A 269 -5.31 14.20 -14.80
N GLU A 270 -6.44 14.61 -14.24
CA GLU A 270 -6.84 15.99 -14.01
C GLU A 270 -7.10 16.21 -12.52
N ASN A 271 -6.90 17.43 -12.05
CA ASN A 271 -7.23 17.80 -10.68
C ASN A 271 -8.75 18.07 -10.58
N VAL A 272 -9.44 17.25 -9.78
CA VAL A 272 -10.89 17.36 -9.53
C VAL A 272 -11.21 18.12 -8.24
N GLY A 273 -10.19 18.66 -7.57
CA GLY A 273 -10.31 19.35 -6.29
C GLY A 273 -10.98 18.45 -5.24
N PHE A 274 -12.00 18.98 -4.57
CA PHE A 274 -12.74 18.24 -3.53
C PHE A 274 -13.87 17.36 -4.09
N GLY A 275 -13.97 17.17 -5.41
CA GLY A 275 -15.05 16.41 -6.05
C GLY A 275 -15.22 15.00 -5.48
N ASN A 276 -14.12 14.29 -5.27
CA ASN A 276 -14.14 12.94 -4.68
C ASN A 276 -14.69 12.94 -3.24
N PHE A 277 -14.27 13.88 -2.40
CA PHE A 277 -14.74 14.00 -1.02
C PHE A 277 -16.22 14.37 -0.96
N ALA A 278 -16.65 15.31 -1.80
CA ALA A 278 -18.06 15.69 -1.91
C ALA A 278 -18.91 14.48 -2.33
N ARG A 279 -18.46 13.69 -3.31
CA ARG A 279 -19.16 12.50 -3.81
C ARG A 279 -19.45 11.48 -2.71
N VAL A 280 -18.54 11.26 -1.75
CA VAL A 280 -18.78 10.37 -0.60
C VAL A 280 -20.03 10.78 0.19
N LEU A 281 -20.29 12.09 0.30
CA LEU A 281 -21.40 12.64 1.10
C LEU A 281 -22.67 12.87 0.28
N THR A 282 -22.53 13.19 -1.01
CA THR A 282 -23.65 13.57 -1.89
C THR A 282 -24.21 12.41 -2.69
N ASP A 283 -23.43 11.38 -2.98
CA ASP A 283 -23.88 10.24 -3.76
C ASP A 283 -24.86 9.39 -2.94
N THR A 284 -26.15 9.48 -3.29
CA THR A 284 -27.23 8.76 -2.60
C THR A 284 -27.07 7.25 -2.71
N ARG A 285 -26.35 6.76 -3.72
CA ARG A 285 -26.02 5.34 -3.92
C ARG A 285 -25.01 4.85 -2.90
N LEU A 286 -24.10 5.70 -2.45
CA LEU A 286 -23.01 5.34 -1.54
C LEU A 286 -23.29 5.72 -0.09
N ARG A 287 -24.04 6.79 0.16
CA ARG A 287 -24.24 7.34 1.52
C ARG A 287 -24.84 6.32 2.50
N GLY A 288 -25.89 5.62 2.10
CA GLY A 288 -26.55 4.60 2.94
C GLY A 288 -25.61 3.44 3.29
N PRO A 289 -25.07 2.73 2.28
CA PRO A 289 -24.10 1.67 2.50
C PRO A 289 -22.86 2.12 3.28
N PHE A 290 -22.32 3.32 3.00
CA PHE A 290 -21.17 3.88 3.71
C PHE A 290 -21.42 4.02 5.21
N VAL A 291 -22.58 4.56 5.63
CA VAL A 291 -22.91 4.70 7.06
C VAL A 291 -23.06 3.33 7.73
N SER A 292 -23.71 2.37 7.06
CA SER A 292 -23.85 1.01 7.57
C SER A 292 -22.49 0.33 7.78
N VAL A 293 -21.62 0.41 6.77
CA VAL A 293 -20.24 -0.11 6.80
C VAL A 293 -19.41 0.62 7.86
N PHE A 294 -19.55 1.94 8.01
CA PHE A 294 -18.87 2.73 9.04
C PHE A 294 -19.25 2.26 10.45
N ILE A 295 -20.55 2.08 10.72
CA ILE A 295 -21.04 1.61 12.03
C ILE A 295 -20.51 0.20 12.29
N TRP A 296 -20.62 -0.70 11.31
CA TRP A 296 -20.08 -2.05 11.46
C TRP A 296 -18.56 -2.05 11.68
N THR A 297 -17.82 -1.20 10.98
CA THR A 297 -16.37 -1.07 11.14
C THR A 297 -16.00 -0.68 12.56
N PHE A 298 -16.71 0.30 13.12
CA PHE A 298 -16.51 0.73 14.51
C PHE A 298 -16.86 -0.39 15.50
N VAL A 299 -18.03 -1.03 15.32
CA VAL A 299 -18.49 -2.13 16.18
C VAL A 299 -17.52 -3.31 16.12
N PHE A 300 -17.11 -3.72 14.92
CA PHE A 300 -16.13 -4.78 14.71
C PHE A 300 -14.81 -4.48 15.42
N ALA A 301 -14.27 -3.27 15.25
CA ALA A 301 -13.01 -2.88 15.89
C ALA A 301 -13.13 -2.84 17.42
N ALA A 302 -14.21 -2.27 17.95
CA ALA A 302 -14.46 -2.18 19.38
C ALA A 302 -14.64 -3.57 20.01
N LEU A 303 -15.50 -4.42 19.45
CA LEU A 303 -15.73 -5.78 19.93
C LEU A 303 -14.47 -6.63 19.84
N SER A 304 -13.71 -6.51 18.75
CA SER A 304 -12.44 -7.22 18.59
C SER A 304 -11.45 -6.87 19.68
N VAL A 305 -11.27 -5.58 19.98
CA VAL A 305 -10.38 -5.15 21.07
C VAL A 305 -10.88 -5.67 22.42
N VAL A 306 -12.18 -5.52 22.71
CA VAL A 306 -12.78 -5.97 23.97
C VAL A 306 -12.61 -7.47 24.16
N PHE A 307 -12.94 -8.29 23.16
CA PHE A 307 -12.83 -9.74 23.28
C PHE A 307 -11.38 -10.22 23.32
N ASN A 308 -10.51 -9.69 22.47
CA ASN A 308 -9.08 -10.04 22.48
C ASN A 308 -8.44 -9.69 23.83
N PHE A 309 -8.73 -8.49 24.35
CA PHE A 309 -8.22 -8.06 25.64
C PHE A 309 -8.79 -8.90 26.78
N ALA A 310 -10.11 -9.14 26.81
CA ALA A 310 -10.75 -9.89 27.88
C ALA A 310 -10.21 -11.34 27.94
N ILE A 311 -10.14 -12.04 26.81
CA ILE A 311 -9.62 -13.41 26.75
C ILE A 311 -8.11 -13.44 27.02
N GLY A 312 -7.35 -12.51 26.42
CA GLY A 312 -5.91 -12.40 26.65
C GLY A 312 -5.57 -12.14 28.12
N LEU A 313 -6.29 -11.22 28.76
CA LEU A 313 -6.13 -10.90 30.19
C LEU A 313 -6.53 -12.07 31.07
N LEU A 314 -7.65 -12.74 30.80
CA LEU A 314 -8.11 -13.90 31.56
C LEU A 314 -7.06 -15.02 31.53
N LEU A 315 -6.52 -15.33 30.35
CA LEU A 315 -5.46 -16.32 30.19
C LEU A 315 -4.15 -15.88 30.87
N ALA A 316 -3.81 -14.59 30.79
CA ALA A 316 -2.63 -14.04 31.44
C ALA A 316 -2.71 -14.13 32.96
N LEU A 317 -3.87 -13.81 33.56
CA LEU A 317 -4.12 -13.96 34.99
C LEU A 317 -4.02 -15.43 35.42
N ALA A 318 -4.62 -16.34 34.65
CA ALA A 318 -4.58 -17.77 34.94
C ALA A 318 -3.15 -18.34 34.91
N LEU A 319 -2.36 -17.96 33.91
CA LEU A 319 -1.01 -18.49 33.69
C LEU A 319 0.10 -17.75 34.43
N ASN A 320 -0.15 -16.55 34.97
CA ASN A 320 0.79 -15.84 35.83
C ASN A 320 0.65 -16.17 37.32
N LYS A 321 -0.31 -17.03 37.70
CA LYS A 321 -0.49 -17.44 39.09
C LYS A 321 0.72 -18.27 39.59
N PRO A 322 1.29 -17.95 40.77
CA PRO A 322 2.32 -18.76 41.39
C PRO A 322 1.88 -20.22 41.57
N GLY A 323 2.75 -21.18 41.23
CA GLY A 323 2.46 -22.61 41.36
C GLY A 323 1.74 -23.26 40.17
N MET A 324 1.49 -22.54 39.07
CA MET A 324 0.91 -23.12 37.86
C MET A 324 1.85 -24.16 37.22
N LYS A 325 1.44 -25.43 37.24
CA LYS A 325 2.19 -26.53 36.60
C LYS A 325 2.06 -26.46 35.08
N GLY A 326 3.15 -26.77 34.36
CA GLY A 326 3.14 -26.81 32.89
C GLY A 326 3.00 -25.44 32.21
N ARG A 327 3.23 -24.33 32.93
CA ARG A 327 3.08 -22.95 32.43
C ARG A 327 3.71 -22.73 31.06
N ASN A 328 4.93 -23.23 30.85
CA ASN A 328 5.65 -23.04 29.58
C ASN A 328 4.96 -23.74 28.40
N ILE A 329 4.40 -24.94 28.61
CA ILE A 329 3.68 -25.68 27.57
C ILE A 329 2.41 -24.92 27.18
N TYR A 330 1.59 -24.53 28.15
CA TYR A 330 0.38 -23.76 27.88
C TYR A 330 0.68 -22.43 27.18
N ARG A 331 1.72 -21.71 27.61
CA ARG A 331 2.15 -20.46 26.96
C ARG A 331 2.54 -20.68 25.50
N SER A 332 3.31 -21.73 25.21
CA SER A 332 3.71 -22.04 23.84
C SER A 332 2.50 -22.38 22.96
N LEU A 333 1.59 -23.21 23.46
CA LEU A 333 0.38 -23.61 22.71
C LEU A 333 -0.56 -22.44 22.43
N LEU A 334 -0.75 -21.53 23.39
CA LEU A 334 -1.64 -20.37 23.24
C LEU A 334 -1.09 -19.31 22.28
N VAL A 335 0.22 -19.29 22.01
CA VAL A 335 0.85 -18.36 21.06
C VAL A 335 0.80 -18.89 19.62
N LEU A 336 0.58 -20.20 19.43
CA LEU A 336 0.54 -20.82 18.09
C LEU A 336 -0.36 -20.12 17.07
N PRO A 337 -1.59 -19.68 17.41
CA PRO A 337 -2.45 -19.01 16.43
C PRO A 337 -1.83 -17.75 15.82
N TYR A 338 -1.00 -17.04 16.59
CA TYR A 338 -0.32 -15.82 16.15
C TYR A 338 0.99 -16.11 15.41
N ALA A 339 1.57 -17.31 15.58
CA ALA A 339 2.79 -17.72 14.90
C ALA A 339 2.53 -18.14 13.44
N VAL A 340 1.30 -18.53 13.10
CA VAL A 340 0.89 -18.92 11.75
C VAL A 340 0.47 -17.67 10.95
N PRO A 341 0.83 -17.54 9.66
CA PRO A 341 0.37 -16.44 8.83
C PRO A 341 -1.16 -16.31 8.82
N SER A 342 -1.67 -15.13 9.16
CA SER A 342 -3.10 -14.90 9.41
C SER A 342 -4.01 -15.22 8.22
N PHE A 343 -3.57 -14.95 6.99
CA PHE A 343 -4.36 -15.23 5.78
C PHE A 343 -4.56 -16.74 5.56
N LEU A 344 -3.54 -17.57 5.86
CA LEU A 344 -3.66 -19.03 5.76
C LEU A 344 -4.65 -19.54 6.80
N SER A 345 -4.53 -19.08 8.04
CA SER A 345 -5.47 -19.42 9.10
C SER A 345 -6.91 -19.00 8.76
N ALA A 346 -7.10 -17.82 8.19
CA ALA A 346 -8.41 -17.33 7.75
C ALA A 346 -9.02 -18.25 6.67
N LEU A 347 -8.24 -18.67 5.67
CA LEU A 347 -8.69 -19.61 4.64
C LEU A 347 -9.07 -20.99 5.22
N VAL A 348 -8.29 -21.50 6.18
CA VAL A 348 -8.63 -22.73 6.89
C VAL A 348 -9.95 -22.58 7.65
N TRP A 349 -10.13 -21.49 8.39
CA TRP A 349 -11.39 -21.19 9.07
C TRP A 349 -12.58 -21.10 8.11
N THR A 350 -12.38 -20.50 6.93
CA THR A 350 -13.41 -20.43 5.88
C THR A 350 -13.85 -21.82 5.43
N GLY A 351 -12.90 -22.73 5.20
CA GLY A 351 -13.20 -24.13 4.88
C GLY A 351 -13.90 -24.85 6.03
N MET A 352 -13.44 -24.65 7.27
CA MET A 352 -14.05 -25.26 8.47
C MET A 352 -15.49 -24.79 8.72
N LEU A 353 -15.78 -23.52 8.41
CA LEU A 353 -17.09 -22.89 8.56
C LEU A 353 -17.98 -23.03 7.31
N ASN A 354 -17.55 -23.81 6.32
CA ASN A 354 -18.38 -24.06 5.15
C ASN A 354 -19.70 -24.73 5.55
N GLN A 355 -20.81 -24.26 4.97
CA GLN A 355 -22.15 -24.71 5.33
C GLN A 355 -22.38 -26.20 5.07
N THR A 356 -21.92 -26.73 3.93
CA THR A 356 -22.26 -28.08 3.48
C THR A 356 -21.19 -29.11 3.83
N PHE A 357 -19.91 -28.76 3.70
CA PHE A 357 -18.81 -29.72 3.90
C PHE A 357 -17.83 -29.32 5.02
N GLY A 358 -18.10 -28.21 5.72
CA GLY A 358 -17.21 -27.70 6.75
C GLY A 358 -17.12 -28.62 7.97
N PHE A 359 -15.92 -28.75 8.52
CA PHE A 359 -15.66 -29.58 9.71
C PHE A 359 -16.54 -29.22 10.90
N VAL A 360 -16.83 -27.92 11.10
CA VAL A 360 -17.69 -27.46 12.21
C VAL A 360 -19.09 -28.04 12.09
N ASN A 361 -19.70 -27.95 10.91
CA ASN A 361 -21.04 -28.43 10.65
C ASN A 361 -21.12 -29.97 10.63
N GLN A 362 -20.22 -30.60 9.87
CA GLN A 362 -20.26 -32.04 9.64
C GLN A 362 -19.80 -32.86 10.84
N THR A 363 -18.76 -32.41 11.54
CA THR A 363 -18.15 -33.20 12.63
C THR A 363 -18.53 -32.69 14.01
N LEU A 364 -18.42 -31.39 14.28
CA LEU A 364 -18.70 -30.86 15.63
C LEU A 364 -20.19 -30.76 15.94
N LEU A 365 -21.01 -30.48 14.92
CA LEU A 365 -22.46 -30.28 15.06
C LEU A 365 -23.29 -31.45 14.49
N GLY A 366 -22.64 -32.56 14.13
CA GLY A 366 -23.32 -33.80 13.75
C GLY A 366 -24.08 -33.73 12.41
N GLY A 367 -23.55 -33.01 11.42
CA GLY A 367 -24.16 -32.90 10.09
C GLY A 367 -25.17 -31.75 9.96
N ALA A 368 -25.03 -30.70 10.76
CA ALA A 368 -25.89 -29.51 10.66
C ALA A 368 -25.56 -28.68 9.41
N ASP A 369 -26.52 -27.92 8.88
CA ASP A 369 -26.33 -27.04 7.71
C ASP A 369 -26.37 -25.54 8.10
N VAL A 370 -25.70 -25.18 9.20
CA VAL A 370 -25.69 -23.80 9.70
C VAL A 370 -24.96 -22.87 8.70
N PRO A 371 -25.60 -21.77 8.23
CA PRO A 371 -25.05 -20.87 7.21
C PRO A 371 -24.07 -19.85 7.81
N TRP A 372 -22.99 -20.32 8.46
CA TRP A 372 -22.03 -19.48 9.18
C TRP A 372 -21.54 -18.24 8.41
N LEU A 373 -21.29 -18.39 7.10
CA LEU A 373 -20.76 -17.32 6.25
C LEU A 373 -21.82 -16.72 5.31
N ASN A 374 -23.00 -17.33 5.23
CA ASN A 374 -24.06 -16.96 4.28
C ASN A 374 -25.22 -16.20 4.93
N ASP A 375 -25.42 -16.33 6.25
CA ASP A 375 -26.33 -15.47 7.01
C ASP A 375 -25.59 -14.20 7.50
N PRO A 376 -26.16 -12.98 7.35
CA PRO A 376 -25.48 -11.74 7.70
C PRO A 376 -25.03 -11.63 9.17
N TRP A 377 -25.82 -12.16 10.12
CA TRP A 377 -25.49 -12.07 11.54
C TRP A 377 -24.49 -13.13 11.95
N LEU A 378 -24.64 -14.36 11.43
CA LEU A 378 -23.66 -15.42 11.64
C LEU A 378 -22.32 -15.04 11.01
N ALA A 379 -22.29 -14.47 9.80
CA ALA A 379 -21.06 -14.07 9.14
C ALA A 379 -20.29 -13.03 9.98
N LYS A 380 -20.99 -12.03 10.54
CA LYS A 380 -20.42 -11.07 11.48
C LYS A 380 -19.84 -11.75 12.73
N GLY A 381 -20.57 -12.71 13.30
CA GLY A 381 -20.12 -13.51 14.44
C GLY A 381 -18.90 -14.37 14.12
N SER A 382 -18.90 -15.02 12.96
CA SER A 382 -17.80 -15.86 12.46
C SER A 382 -16.53 -15.05 12.24
N VAL A 383 -16.62 -13.88 11.62
CA VAL A 383 -15.46 -12.99 11.45
C VAL A 383 -14.91 -12.52 12.81
N LEU A 384 -15.78 -12.18 13.77
CA LEU A 384 -15.35 -11.83 15.13
C LEU A 384 -14.67 -13.01 15.84
N LEU A 385 -15.18 -14.24 15.67
CA LEU A 385 -14.60 -15.45 16.23
C LEU A 385 -13.22 -15.75 15.65
N VAL A 386 -13.08 -15.67 14.33
CA VAL A 386 -11.79 -15.89 13.65
C VAL A 386 -10.80 -14.80 14.07
N ASN A 387 -11.23 -13.54 14.10
CA ASN A 387 -10.39 -12.45 14.57
C ASN A 387 -9.99 -12.61 16.05
N LEU A 388 -10.89 -13.13 16.89
CA LEU A 388 -10.58 -13.46 18.27
C LEU A 388 -9.47 -14.51 18.37
N TRP A 389 -9.61 -15.61 17.62
CA TRP A 389 -8.62 -16.69 17.59
C TRP A 389 -7.23 -16.21 17.14
N LEU A 390 -7.19 -15.30 16.16
CA LEU A 390 -5.95 -14.70 15.67
C LEU A 390 -5.37 -13.64 16.63
N GLY A 391 -6.24 -12.89 17.31
CA GLY A 391 -5.87 -11.67 18.03
C GLY A 391 -5.63 -11.85 19.54
N PHE A 392 -6.29 -12.81 20.19
CA PHE A 392 -6.12 -13.02 21.64
C PHE A 392 -4.66 -13.32 22.06
N PRO A 393 -3.81 -14.05 21.28
CA PRO A 393 -2.47 -14.37 21.73
C PRO A 393 -1.58 -13.13 21.88
N TYR A 394 -1.77 -12.13 21.00
CA TYR A 394 -1.10 -10.85 21.13
C TYR A 394 -1.47 -10.17 22.46
N MET A 395 -2.76 -10.06 22.77
CA MET A 395 -3.22 -9.45 24.02
C MET A 395 -2.81 -10.25 25.25
N PHE A 396 -2.75 -11.57 25.14
CA PHE A 396 -2.22 -12.45 26.18
C PHE A 396 -0.75 -12.12 26.50
N LEU A 397 0.10 -11.94 25.47
CA LEU A 397 1.51 -11.57 25.66
C LEU A 397 1.65 -10.17 26.27
N VAL A 398 0.90 -9.19 25.76
CA VAL A 398 0.89 -7.81 26.28
C VAL A 398 0.45 -7.78 27.73
N CYS A 399 -0.68 -8.41 28.08
CA CYS A 399 -1.16 -8.49 29.45
C CYS A 399 -0.19 -9.25 30.36
N THR A 400 0.47 -10.29 29.84
CA THR A 400 1.47 -11.04 30.61
C THR A 400 2.67 -10.19 30.98
N GLY A 401 3.21 -9.40 30.04
CA GLY A 401 4.30 -8.46 30.32
C GLY A 401 3.87 -7.34 31.27
N ALA A 402 2.69 -6.76 31.05
CA ALA A 402 2.12 -5.72 31.91
C ALA A 402 1.93 -6.20 33.35
N LEU A 403 1.37 -7.41 33.55
CA LEU A 403 1.19 -7.99 34.88
C LEU A 403 2.53 -8.23 35.60
N GLN A 404 3.60 -8.54 34.87
CA GLN A 404 4.93 -8.77 35.44
C GLN A 404 5.63 -7.47 35.85
N ALA A 405 5.23 -6.33 35.29
CA ALA A 405 5.76 -5.02 35.66
C ALA A 405 5.13 -4.47 36.96
N ILE A 406 4.01 -5.03 37.42
CA ILE A 406 3.35 -4.61 38.67
C ILE A 406 4.20 -5.09 39.87
N PRO A 407 4.67 -4.18 40.75
CA PRO A 407 5.47 -4.54 41.92
C PRO A 407 4.74 -5.55 42.83
N SER A 408 5.45 -6.56 43.31
CA SER A 408 4.87 -7.59 44.19
C SER A 408 4.39 -7.04 45.53
N GLU A 409 5.01 -5.96 46.02
CA GLU A 409 4.68 -5.29 47.28
C GLU A 409 3.21 -4.83 47.34
N LEU A 410 2.64 -4.38 46.22
CA LEU A 410 1.23 -3.98 46.14
C LEU A 410 0.29 -5.18 46.37
N ASN A 411 0.69 -6.36 45.90
CA ASN A 411 -0.08 -7.59 46.12
C ASN A 411 0.00 -8.05 47.57
N GLU A 412 1.12 -7.80 48.26
CA GLU A 412 1.30 -8.14 49.67
C GLU A 412 0.52 -7.19 50.58
N ALA A 413 0.64 -5.87 50.34
CA ALA A 413 -0.10 -4.85 51.06
C ALA A 413 -1.63 -5.10 50.99
N ALA A 414 -2.15 -5.40 49.80
CA ALA A 414 -3.57 -5.67 49.64
C ALA A 414 -4.06 -6.94 50.37
N LYS A 415 -3.20 -7.95 50.52
CA LYS A 415 -3.52 -9.15 51.33
C LYS A 415 -3.54 -8.83 52.81
N ILE A 416 -2.63 -7.98 53.29
CA ILE A 416 -2.60 -7.52 54.68
C ILE A 416 -3.88 -6.70 54.99
N ASP A 417 -4.33 -5.87 54.04
CA ASP A 417 -5.57 -5.10 54.13
C ASP A 417 -6.85 -5.96 53.96
N GLY A 418 -6.74 -7.27 53.81
CA GLY A 418 -7.87 -8.19 53.69
C GLY A 418 -8.66 -8.06 52.38
N ALA A 419 -8.07 -7.51 51.33
CA ALA A 419 -8.74 -7.34 50.05
C ALA A 419 -9.08 -8.71 49.41
N SER A 420 -10.34 -8.88 48.99
CA SER A 420 -10.75 -10.06 48.23
C SER A 420 -10.13 -10.07 46.83
N ALA A 421 -10.06 -11.24 46.18
CA ALA A 421 -9.47 -11.35 44.84
C ALA A 421 -10.11 -10.42 43.80
N TRP A 422 -11.44 -10.20 43.89
CA TRP A 422 -12.14 -9.28 43.01
C TRP A 422 -11.84 -7.80 43.32
N GLN A 423 -11.74 -7.45 44.61
CA GLN A 423 -11.32 -6.10 45.01
C GLN A 423 -9.90 -5.82 44.55
N HIS A 424 -8.99 -6.77 44.76
CA HIS A 424 -7.61 -6.70 44.31
C HIS A 424 -7.52 -6.50 42.79
N PHE A 425 -8.21 -7.33 42.01
CA PHE A 425 -8.24 -7.21 40.56
C PHE A 425 -8.79 -5.86 40.10
N ARG A 426 -9.98 -5.45 40.57
CA ARG A 426 -10.66 -4.25 40.11
C ARG A 426 -10.00 -2.95 40.57
N ARG A 427 -9.40 -2.93 41.76
CA ARG A 427 -8.85 -1.70 42.38
C ARG A 427 -7.33 -1.53 42.18
N ILE A 428 -6.59 -2.62 41.95
CA ILE A 428 -5.13 -2.57 41.84
C ILE A 428 -4.69 -3.08 40.47
N THR A 429 -4.97 -4.36 40.17
CA THR A 429 -4.41 -5.00 38.96
C THR A 429 -4.91 -4.36 37.67
N LEU A 430 -6.23 -4.20 37.50
CA LEU A 430 -6.82 -3.70 36.27
C LEU A 430 -6.47 -2.23 36.01
N PRO A 431 -6.55 -1.30 36.98
CA PRO A 431 -6.13 0.09 36.76
C PRO A 431 -4.66 0.22 36.35
N LEU A 432 -3.73 -0.42 37.06
CA LEU A 432 -2.30 -0.38 36.74
C LEU A 432 -2.00 -1.03 35.39
N LEU A 433 -2.69 -2.13 35.08
CA LEU A 433 -2.57 -2.78 33.78
C LEU A 433 -3.09 -1.89 32.65
N LEU A 434 -4.19 -1.15 32.85
CA LEU A 434 -4.72 -0.23 31.84
C LEU A 434 -3.78 0.96 31.59
N VAL A 435 -3.03 1.45 32.58
CA VAL A 435 -2.01 2.49 32.36
C VAL A 435 -0.98 2.02 31.34
N SER A 436 -0.47 0.79 31.50
CA SER A 436 0.53 0.23 30.59
C SER A 436 -0.02 -0.27 29.25
N THR A 437 -1.26 -0.77 29.22
CA THR A 437 -1.84 -1.41 28.02
C THR A 437 -2.73 -0.49 27.18
N ALA A 438 -3.25 0.62 27.72
CA ALA A 438 -4.15 1.51 26.98
C ALA A 438 -3.60 2.02 25.64
N PRO A 439 -2.32 2.43 25.51
CA PRO A 439 -1.77 2.82 24.19
C PRO A 439 -1.83 1.67 23.18
N LEU A 440 -1.58 0.43 23.62
CA LEU A 440 -1.64 -0.76 22.78
C LEU A 440 -3.08 -1.13 22.42
N LEU A 441 -4.05 -0.90 23.32
CA LEU A 441 -5.47 -1.08 23.02
C LEU A 441 -5.97 -0.09 21.97
N ILE A 442 -5.50 1.16 22.01
CA ILE A 442 -5.81 2.17 20.99
C ILE A 442 -5.19 1.77 19.65
N ALA A 443 -3.93 1.33 19.65
CA ALA A 443 -3.28 0.82 18.44
C ALA A 443 -4.00 -0.40 17.87
N ALA A 444 -4.44 -1.34 18.73
CA ALA A 444 -5.22 -2.50 18.33
C ALA A 444 -6.59 -2.12 17.78
N PHE A 445 -7.23 -1.07 18.30
CA PHE A 445 -8.46 -0.53 17.72
C PHE A 445 -8.21 0.00 16.31
N ALA A 446 -7.19 0.84 16.12
CA ALA A 446 -6.81 1.38 14.81
C ALA A 446 -6.47 0.27 13.79
N PHE A 447 -5.78 -0.79 14.25
CA PHE A 447 -5.51 -1.98 13.45
C PHE A 447 -6.81 -2.71 13.05
N ASN A 448 -7.70 -3.00 14.00
CA ASN A 448 -8.94 -3.73 13.71
C ASN A 448 -9.91 -2.90 12.85
N PHE A 449 -9.89 -1.58 12.96
CA PHE A 449 -10.66 -0.67 12.10
C PHE A 449 -10.29 -0.83 10.61
N ASN A 450 -9.04 -1.21 10.33
CA ASN A 450 -8.51 -1.41 8.97
C ASN A 450 -8.13 -2.87 8.70
N ASN A 451 -8.74 -3.84 9.39
CA ASN A 451 -8.37 -5.26 9.26
C ASN A 451 -8.95 -5.89 7.99
N PHE A 452 -8.37 -5.50 6.84
CA PHE A 452 -8.76 -6.00 5.53
C PHE A 452 -8.62 -7.52 5.42
N THR A 453 -7.51 -8.08 5.95
CA THR A 453 -7.15 -9.49 5.78
C THR A 453 -8.24 -10.44 6.28
N VAL A 454 -8.73 -10.25 7.52
CA VAL A 454 -9.72 -11.18 8.07
C VAL A 454 -11.03 -11.15 7.30
N ILE A 455 -11.47 -9.96 6.86
CA ILE A 455 -12.72 -9.81 6.09
C ILE A 455 -12.58 -10.43 4.72
N TYR A 456 -11.51 -10.07 4.00
CA TYR A 456 -11.30 -10.49 2.64
C TYR A 456 -11.18 -12.01 2.53
N PHE A 457 -10.41 -12.64 3.42
CA PHE A 457 -10.18 -14.08 3.35
C PHE A 457 -11.28 -14.94 3.99
N VAL A 458 -12.05 -14.42 4.96
CA VAL A 458 -13.12 -15.20 5.60
C VAL A 458 -14.45 -15.08 4.85
N THR A 459 -14.82 -13.88 4.39
CA THR A 459 -16.15 -13.64 3.79
C THR A 459 -16.10 -12.90 2.45
N GLY A 460 -14.97 -12.32 2.06
CA GLY A 460 -14.91 -11.40 0.92
C GLY A 460 -15.79 -10.15 1.12
N GLY A 461 -16.17 -9.87 2.37
CA GLY A 461 -17.15 -8.84 2.74
C GLY A 461 -18.60 -9.32 2.74
N GLY A 462 -18.90 -10.53 2.25
CA GLY A 462 -20.25 -11.08 2.16
C GLY A 462 -20.92 -11.40 3.51
N PRO A 463 -22.18 -11.89 3.49
CA PRO A 463 -23.08 -12.00 2.33
C PRO A 463 -23.53 -10.63 1.79
N ASN A 464 -24.00 -10.58 0.53
CA ASN A 464 -24.38 -9.33 -0.15
C ASN A 464 -25.44 -8.54 0.62
N LEU A 465 -25.28 -7.21 0.64
CA LEU A 465 -26.32 -6.28 1.11
C LEU A 465 -27.30 -6.02 -0.04
N PRO A 466 -28.57 -6.43 0.06
CA PRO A 466 -29.53 -6.30 -1.05
C PRO A 466 -29.76 -4.84 -1.49
N GLU A 467 -29.53 -3.89 -0.59
CA GLU A 467 -29.81 -2.46 -0.78
C GLU A 467 -28.61 -1.68 -1.38
N ALA A 468 -27.46 -2.33 -1.61
CA ALA A 468 -26.25 -1.65 -2.09
C ALA A 468 -26.16 -1.66 -3.64
N PRO A 469 -25.94 -0.51 -4.29
CA PRO A 469 -25.76 -0.40 -5.74
C PRO A 469 -24.37 -0.85 -6.23
N ILE A 470 -23.45 -1.11 -5.30
CA ILE A 470 -22.14 -1.72 -5.50
C ILE A 470 -22.12 -3.04 -4.72
N THR A 471 -21.27 -4.00 -5.12
CA THR A 471 -21.12 -5.33 -4.49
C THR A 471 -20.51 -5.26 -3.08
N LEU A 472 -21.22 -4.58 -2.18
CA LEU A 472 -20.95 -4.54 -0.75
C LEU A 472 -21.72 -5.64 -0.06
N GLY A 473 -21.07 -6.25 0.91
CA GLY A 473 -21.67 -7.23 1.79
C GLY A 473 -21.73 -6.76 3.23
N SER A 474 -22.41 -7.55 4.03
CA SER A 474 -22.78 -7.22 5.41
C SER A 474 -21.60 -7.21 6.38
N THR A 475 -20.47 -7.84 6.02
CA THR A 475 -19.26 -7.89 6.85
C THR A 475 -18.17 -6.94 6.37
N ASP A 476 -18.37 -6.23 5.24
CA ASP A 476 -17.40 -5.27 4.72
C ASP A 476 -17.04 -4.21 5.77
N LEU A 477 -15.75 -3.93 5.90
CA LEU A 477 -15.22 -2.76 6.60
C LEU A 477 -14.99 -1.64 5.61
N LEU A 478 -14.80 -0.40 6.10
CA LEU A 478 -14.50 0.73 5.22
C LEU A 478 -13.29 0.47 4.32
N ILE A 479 -12.27 -0.22 4.83
CA ILE A 479 -11.09 -0.58 4.03
C ILE A 479 -11.40 -1.61 2.93
N SER A 480 -12.29 -2.58 3.16
CA SER A 480 -12.66 -3.55 2.11
C SER A 480 -13.60 -2.93 1.07
N MET A 481 -14.44 -1.98 1.48
CA MET A 481 -15.19 -1.12 0.56
C MET A 481 -14.25 -0.28 -0.33
N VAL A 482 -13.24 0.38 0.25
CA VAL A 482 -12.20 1.10 -0.49
C VAL A 482 -11.51 0.20 -1.51
N TYR A 483 -11.11 -1.01 -1.08
CA TYR A 483 -10.46 -1.97 -1.96
C TYR A 483 -11.34 -2.35 -3.15
N LYS A 484 -12.63 -2.63 -2.92
CA LYS A 484 -13.59 -2.97 -3.98
C LYS A 484 -13.80 -1.81 -4.96
N LEU A 485 -13.75 -0.56 -4.50
CA LEU A 485 -13.85 0.62 -5.37
C LEU A 485 -12.56 0.90 -6.16
N ALA A 486 -11.39 0.60 -5.57
CA ALA A 486 -10.11 0.77 -6.23
C ALA A 486 -9.83 -0.33 -7.28
N PHE A 487 -10.22 -1.57 -6.99
CA PHE A 487 -9.77 -2.75 -7.74
C PHE A 487 -10.89 -3.67 -8.23
N GLY A 488 -12.16 -3.35 -7.94
CA GLY A 488 -13.32 -4.14 -8.38
C GLY A 488 -13.62 -4.02 -9.88
N GLY A 489 -14.55 -4.86 -10.35
CA GLY A 489 -14.85 -5.02 -11.77
C GLY A 489 -15.69 -3.92 -12.43
N ALA A 490 -16.23 -2.95 -11.68
CA ALA A 490 -17.16 -1.93 -12.18
C ALA A 490 -16.49 -0.57 -12.53
N GLY A 491 -15.14 -0.52 -12.53
CA GLY A 491 -14.35 0.70 -12.73
C GLY A 491 -13.30 0.85 -11.62
N ARG A 492 -12.04 1.09 -11.99
CA ARG A 492 -10.94 1.24 -11.02
C ARG A 492 -10.81 2.70 -10.62
N GLU A 493 -11.60 3.14 -9.65
CA GLU A 493 -11.64 4.56 -9.23
C GLU A 493 -10.57 4.86 -8.15
N TRP A 494 -9.30 4.88 -8.53
CA TRP A 494 -8.19 5.06 -7.57
C TRP A 494 -8.22 6.41 -6.84
N GLY A 495 -8.55 7.50 -7.53
CA GLY A 495 -8.66 8.82 -6.91
C GLY A 495 -9.79 8.88 -5.88
N PHE A 496 -10.96 8.33 -6.22
CA PHE A 496 -12.09 8.25 -5.30
C PHE A 496 -11.80 7.34 -4.09
N ALA A 497 -11.21 6.17 -4.31
CA ALA A 497 -10.77 5.27 -3.25
C ALA A 497 -9.70 5.90 -2.34
N SER A 498 -8.81 6.71 -2.90
CA SER A 498 -7.81 7.47 -2.15
C SER A 498 -8.45 8.55 -1.26
N ALA A 499 -9.50 9.23 -1.74
CA ALA A 499 -10.26 10.19 -0.93
C ALA A 499 -10.95 9.53 0.27
N MET A 500 -11.58 8.38 0.05
CA MET A 500 -12.15 7.60 1.17
C MET A 500 -11.06 7.13 2.14
N SER A 501 -9.90 6.70 1.65
CA SER A 501 -8.76 6.31 2.49
C SER A 501 -8.25 7.46 3.35
N ALA A 502 -8.16 8.67 2.78
CA ALA A 502 -7.80 9.88 3.52
C ALA A 502 -8.85 10.22 4.60
N MET A 503 -10.15 10.06 4.31
CA MET A 503 -11.20 10.26 5.32
C MET A 503 -11.10 9.24 6.47
N ILE A 504 -10.89 7.96 6.14
CA ILE A 504 -10.67 6.89 7.14
C ILE A 504 -9.45 7.22 8.02
N PHE A 505 -8.35 7.65 7.41
CA PHE A 505 -7.16 8.08 8.14
C PHE A 505 -7.48 9.19 9.14
N VAL A 506 -8.21 10.24 8.73
CA VAL A 506 -8.61 11.34 9.63
C VAL A 506 -9.49 10.83 10.77
N ILE A 507 -10.45 9.95 10.49
CA ILE A 507 -11.33 9.35 11.50
C ILE A 507 -10.51 8.57 12.54
N VAL A 508 -9.66 7.65 12.08
CA VAL A 508 -8.84 6.80 12.96
C VAL A 508 -7.82 7.63 13.73
N ALA A 509 -7.21 8.63 13.10
CA ALA A 509 -6.28 9.55 13.74
C ALA A 509 -6.96 10.38 14.83
N ALA A 510 -8.18 10.89 14.58
CA ALA A 510 -8.95 11.64 15.56
C ALA A 510 -9.31 10.77 16.78
N ILE A 511 -9.81 9.55 16.55
CA ILE A 511 -10.14 8.59 17.62
C ILE A 511 -8.88 8.24 18.42
N SER A 512 -7.77 7.95 17.74
CA SER A 512 -6.50 7.58 18.38
C SER A 512 -5.90 8.73 19.18
N ALA A 513 -5.90 9.95 18.63
CA ALA A 513 -5.41 11.14 19.31
C ALA A 513 -6.24 11.46 20.56
N PHE A 514 -7.56 11.32 20.48
CA PHE A 514 -8.45 11.50 21.62
C PHE A 514 -8.18 10.43 22.71
N GLY A 515 -8.04 9.17 22.33
CA GLY A 515 -7.70 8.08 23.24
C GLY A 515 -6.36 8.31 23.95
N LEU A 516 -5.30 8.63 23.19
CA LEU A 516 -3.96 8.83 23.74
C LEU A 516 -3.88 10.03 24.70
N ARG A 517 -4.61 11.11 24.41
CA ARG A 517 -4.70 12.27 25.33
C ARG A 517 -5.29 11.88 26.68
N ARG A 518 -6.30 11.01 26.71
CA ARG A 518 -6.88 10.49 27.97
C ARG A 518 -5.95 9.52 28.69
N THR A 519 -5.15 8.75 27.96
CA THR A 519 -4.17 7.86 28.59
C THR A 519 -3.06 8.63 29.31
N ARG A 520 -2.57 9.75 28.74
CA ARG A 520 -1.55 10.59 29.40
C ARG A 520 -2.00 11.10 30.77
N SER A 521 -3.28 11.49 30.91
CA SER A 521 -3.79 11.89 32.23
C SER A 521 -3.81 10.74 33.25
N LEU A 522 -3.91 9.48 32.80
CA LEU A 522 -3.79 8.33 33.70
C LEU A 522 -2.33 8.12 34.10
N GLU A 523 -1.38 8.23 33.17
CA GLU A 523 0.04 8.14 33.48
C GLU A 523 0.45 9.20 34.52
N GLU A 524 0.04 10.46 34.35
CA GLU A 524 0.31 11.56 35.30
C GLU A 524 -0.30 11.35 36.70
N THR A 525 -1.35 10.53 36.82
CA THR A 525 -2.02 10.28 38.12
C THR A 525 -1.40 9.10 38.89
N TYR A 526 -0.79 8.14 38.17
CA TYR A 526 -0.27 6.89 38.73
C TYR A 526 1.27 6.77 38.68
N SER A 527 1.97 7.72 38.07
CA SER A 527 3.44 7.88 38.16
C SER A 527 3.81 8.84 39.28
#